data_AF-A0A7W9S2S4-F1
#
_entry.id   AF-A0A7W9S2S4-F1
#
_cell.length_a   1.000
_cell.length_b   1.000
_cell.length_c   1.000
_cell.angle_alpha   90.00
_cell.angle_beta   90.00
_cell.angle_gamma   90.00
#
_symmetry.space_group_name_H-M   'P 1'
#
loop_
_entity.id
_entity.type
_entity.pdbx_description
1 polymer ?
#
loop_
_entity_poly.entity_id
_entity_poly.type
_entity_poly.pdbx_seq_one_letter_code
_entity_poly.pdbx_strand_id
1 'polypeptide(L)'
;MIRMAQKSPATQLTKAEASALTERIRGHIDAAWADITKAYEGKAWKALGYSSWGDYVKAEFDMGRSRAYQLIDQGRVIRALSDAVGEKVSTFVDISEATAREIKADLPAVTAEIRERVEQGEAPETAVAEAVAAARAEKERQREERKAQQAEFDRQREQHVSALPDAIKQREQAKADAIAARKTQPADDGLSLEDRIFELEEALRVLEAENAELKAENKLYGEMKVQFELGGFAKVIADKDEEIRVLETRLYSESQEKIKNLNTLTWAMKKLSELGWSRNVAIDIETGEIVDG
;
A
#
# COMPACT_ATOMS: atom_id res chain seq x y z
N MET A 1 11.66 -72.03 -15.72
CA MET A 1 10.33 -71.68 -15.18
C MET A 1 10.41 -70.25 -14.63
N ILE A 2 9.89 -69.27 -15.37
CA ILE A 2 9.83 -67.87 -14.93
C ILE A 2 8.50 -67.71 -14.19
N ARG A 3 8.56 -67.52 -12.86
CA ARG A 3 7.39 -67.14 -12.06
C ARG A 3 7.03 -65.69 -12.43
N MET A 4 5.97 -65.53 -13.21
CA MET A 4 5.34 -64.23 -13.39
C MET A 4 4.75 -63.80 -12.05
N ALA A 5 5.27 -62.72 -11.48
CA ALA A 5 4.67 -62.06 -10.33
C ALA A 5 3.29 -61.53 -10.76
N GLN A 6 2.23 -62.17 -10.27
CA GLN A 6 0.88 -61.65 -10.41
C GLN A 6 0.79 -60.31 -9.68
N LYS A 7 0.58 -59.25 -10.46
CA LYS A 7 0.26 -57.92 -9.95
C LYS A 7 -1.18 -57.98 -9.43
N SER A 8 -1.35 -58.08 -8.12
CA SER A 8 -2.68 -58.04 -7.49
C SER A 8 -3.41 -56.76 -7.92
N PRO A 9 -4.67 -56.83 -8.39
CA PRO A 9 -5.42 -55.64 -8.75
C PRO A 9 -5.70 -54.81 -7.50
N ALA A 10 -5.39 -53.51 -7.56
CA ALA A 10 -5.69 -52.56 -6.49
C ALA A 10 -7.19 -52.61 -6.20
N THR A 11 -7.57 -53.07 -5.00
CA THR A 11 -8.96 -53.11 -4.56
C THR A 11 -9.52 -51.70 -4.55
N GLN A 12 -10.57 -51.45 -5.32
CA GLN A 12 -11.23 -50.15 -5.36
C GLN A 12 -11.94 -49.89 -4.02
N LEU A 13 -11.89 -48.65 -3.54
CA LEU A 13 -12.58 -48.24 -2.32
C LEU A 13 -14.10 -48.37 -2.52
N THR A 14 -14.79 -48.82 -1.48
CA THR A 14 -16.24 -48.70 -1.41
C THR A 14 -16.64 -47.23 -1.24
N LYS A 15 -17.90 -46.89 -1.54
CA LYS A 15 -18.43 -45.52 -1.37
C LYS A 15 -18.21 -44.99 0.06
N ALA A 16 -18.45 -45.82 1.07
CA ALA A 16 -18.28 -45.44 2.47
C ALA A 16 -16.81 -45.14 2.81
N GLU A 17 -15.88 -45.97 2.36
CA GLU A 17 -14.44 -45.76 2.57
C GLU A 17 -13.94 -44.53 1.81
N ALA A 18 -14.40 -44.31 0.58
CA ALA A 18 -14.06 -43.14 -0.22
C ALA A 18 -14.58 -41.85 0.45
N SER A 19 -15.81 -41.86 0.96
CA SER A 19 -16.39 -40.72 1.69
C SER A 19 -15.61 -40.42 2.97
N ALA A 20 -15.31 -41.42 3.81
CA ALA A 20 -14.53 -41.24 5.03
C ALA A 20 -13.10 -40.73 4.74
N LEU A 21 -12.46 -41.25 3.68
CA LEU A 21 -11.15 -40.77 3.23
C LEU A 21 -11.21 -39.30 2.79
N THR A 22 -12.24 -38.92 2.04
CA THR A 22 -12.43 -37.56 1.55
C THR A 22 -12.62 -36.56 2.69
N GLU A 23 -13.44 -36.91 3.69
CA GLU A 23 -13.62 -36.06 4.89
C GLU A 23 -12.31 -35.87 5.65
N ARG A 24 -11.51 -36.94 5.80
CA ARG A 24 -10.19 -36.85 6.44
C ARG A 24 -9.23 -35.96 5.65
N ILE A 25 -9.20 -36.08 4.32
CA ILE A 25 -8.38 -35.22 3.45
C ILE A 25 -8.81 -33.76 3.62
N ARG A 26 -10.11 -33.48 3.62
CA ARG A 26 -10.63 -32.13 3.82
C ARG A 26 -10.18 -31.54 5.15
N GLY A 27 -10.29 -32.31 6.24
CA GLY A 27 -9.80 -31.89 7.55
C GLY A 27 -8.30 -31.59 7.58
N HIS A 28 -7.48 -32.36 6.86
CA HIS A 28 -6.04 -32.09 6.74
C HIS A 28 -5.76 -30.81 5.94
N ILE A 29 -6.53 -30.55 4.88
CA ILE A 29 -6.39 -29.34 4.07
C ILE A 29 -6.73 -28.10 4.91
N ASP A 30 -7.84 -28.12 5.65
CA ASP A 30 -8.25 -27.04 6.54
C ASP A 30 -7.19 -26.75 7.61
N ALA A 31 -6.65 -27.81 8.23
CA ALA A 31 -5.58 -27.70 9.22
C ALA A 31 -4.31 -27.10 8.60
N ALA A 32 -3.93 -27.58 7.41
CA ALA A 32 -2.75 -27.07 6.71
C ALA A 32 -2.89 -25.57 6.39
N TRP A 33 -4.05 -25.11 5.92
CA TRP A 33 -4.27 -23.68 5.68
C TRP A 33 -4.20 -22.84 6.95
N ALA A 34 -4.79 -23.33 8.04
CA ALA A 34 -4.72 -22.67 9.34
C ALA A 34 -3.27 -22.55 9.83
N ASP A 35 -2.49 -23.62 9.71
CA ASP A 35 -1.08 -23.66 10.12
C ASP A 35 -0.19 -22.78 9.22
N ILE A 36 -0.39 -22.79 7.89
CA ILE A 36 0.32 -21.91 6.96
C ILE A 36 0.03 -20.44 7.28
N THR A 37 -1.24 -20.11 7.54
CA THR A 37 -1.64 -18.74 7.90
C THR A 37 -1.01 -18.32 9.22
N LYS A 38 -1.03 -19.20 10.23
CA LYS A 38 -0.40 -18.96 11.54
C LYS A 38 1.12 -18.83 11.44
N ALA A 39 1.77 -19.67 10.64
CA ALA A 39 3.20 -19.57 10.36
C ALA A 39 3.55 -18.24 9.70
N TYR A 40 2.70 -17.75 8.79
CA TYR A 40 2.89 -16.45 8.17
C TYR A 40 2.73 -15.29 9.18
N GLU A 41 1.61 -15.27 9.91
CA GLU A 41 1.31 -14.20 10.88
C GLU A 41 2.30 -14.17 12.05
N GLY A 42 2.70 -15.35 12.52
CA GLY A 42 3.72 -15.55 13.55
C GLY A 42 5.16 -15.37 13.06
N LYS A 43 5.38 -15.05 11.79
CA LYS A 43 6.70 -14.85 11.18
C LYS A 43 7.65 -16.05 11.39
N ALA A 44 7.13 -17.28 11.23
CA ALA A 44 7.89 -18.52 11.42
C ALA A 44 9.22 -18.54 10.65
N TRP A 45 9.22 -18.00 9.43
CA TRP A 45 10.43 -17.89 8.61
C TRP A 45 11.54 -17.09 9.33
N LYS A 46 11.20 -16.01 10.04
CA LYS A 46 12.19 -15.23 10.80
C LYS A 46 12.70 -16.01 12.01
N ALA A 47 11.81 -16.70 12.72
CA ALA A 47 12.18 -17.50 13.88
C ALA A 47 13.11 -18.66 13.49
N LEU A 48 12.97 -19.18 12.28
CA LEU A 48 13.80 -20.25 11.72
C LEU A 48 15.03 -19.74 10.95
N GLY A 49 15.25 -18.41 10.88
CA GLY A 49 16.45 -17.82 10.28
C GLY A 49 16.41 -17.60 8.76
N TYR A 50 15.24 -17.75 8.12
CA TYR A 50 15.07 -17.43 6.70
C TYR A 50 14.95 -15.91 6.45
N SER A 51 15.57 -15.44 5.37
CA SER A 51 15.54 -14.03 4.95
C SER A 51 14.15 -13.53 4.57
N SER A 52 13.33 -14.40 3.98
CA SER A 52 11.98 -14.05 3.55
C SER A 52 10.99 -15.21 3.68
N TRP A 53 9.70 -14.88 3.66
CA TRP A 53 8.64 -15.88 3.57
C TRP A 53 8.80 -16.76 2.32
N GLY A 54 9.23 -16.16 1.20
CA GLY A 54 9.46 -16.87 -0.06
C GLY A 54 10.52 -17.95 0.07
N ASP A 55 11.61 -17.65 0.75
CA ASP A 55 12.72 -18.59 0.97
C ASP A 55 12.27 -19.76 1.86
N TYR A 56 11.53 -19.46 2.93
CA TYR A 56 10.95 -20.47 3.81
C TYR A 56 10.00 -21.41 3.08
N VAL A 57 9.03 -20.89 2.32
CA VAL A 57 8.07 -21.77 1.64
C VAL A 57 8.67 -22.55 0.48
N LYS A 58 9.74 -22.02 -0.15
CA LYS A 58 10.49 -22.74 -1.16
C LYS A 58 11.33 -23.86 -0.55
N ALA A 59 11.98 -23.61 0.59
CA ALA A 59 12.82 -24.58 1.27
C ALA A 59 12.01 -25.69 1.96
N GLU A 60 10.95 -25.34 2.69
CA GLU A 60 10.22 -26.29 3.55
C GLU A 60 9.09 -27.04 2.83
N PHE A 61 8.51 -26.43 1.78
CA PHE A 61 7.32 -26.98 1.11
C PHE A 61 7.44 -27.10 -0.40
N ASP A 62 8.61 -26.79 -0.98
CA ASP A 62 8.86 -26.75 -2.43
C ASP A 62 7.81 -25.95 -3.23
N MET A 63 7.25 -24.89 -2.64
CA MET A 63 6.21 -24.08 -3.28
C MET A 63 6.71 -22.68 -3.65
N GLY A 64 6.16 -22.14 -4.73
CA GLY A 64 6.41 -20.75 -5.13
C GLY A 64 5.74 -19.76 -4.18
N ARG A 65 6.38 -18.60 -3.98
CA ARG A 65 5.87 -17.51 -3.13
C ARG A 65 4.42 -17.12 -3.46
N SER A 66 4.06 -16.99 -4.74
CA SER A 66 2.69 -16.62 -5.14
C SER A 66 1.66 -17.65 -4.71
N ARG A 67 1.97 -18.95 -4.85
CA ARG A 67 1.09 -20.04 -4.42
C ARG A 67 0.89 -20.03 -2.90
N ALA A 68 1.94 -19.77 -2.14
CA ALA A 68 1.85 -19.65 -0.69
C ALA A 68 0.89 -18.51 -0.26
N TYR A 69 0.97 -17.35 -0.91
CA TYR A 69 0.05 -16.24 -0.63
C TYR A 69 -1.40 -16.56 -1.01
N GLN A 70 -1.62 -17.27 -2.12
CA GLN A 70 -2.97 -17.72 -2.50
C GLN A 70 -3.58 -18.65 -1.44
N LEU A 71 -2.79 -19.56 -0.86
CA LEU A 71 -3.25 -20.45 0.21
C LEU A 71 -3.62 -19.68 1.48
N ILE A 72 -2.84 -18.64 1.83
CA ILE A 72 -3.17 -17.74 2.95
C ILE A 72 -4.47 -16.98 2.69
N ASP A 73 -4.60 -16.39 1.49
CA ASP A 73 -5.81 -15.64 1.10
C ASP A 73 -7.05 -16.56 1.13
N GLN A 74 -6.95 -17.77 0.59
CA GLN A 74 -8.03 -18.77 0.62
C GLN A 74 -8.41 -19.14 2.06
N GLY A 75 -7.43 -19.45 2.92
CA GLY A 75 -7.67 -19.79 4.32
C GLY A 75 -8.32 -18.65 5.11
N ARG A 76 -7.95 -17.39 4.83
CA ARG A 76 -8.56 -16.19 5.44
C ARG A 76 -10.01 -16.02 5.03
N VAL A 77 -10.32 -16.20 3.74
CA VAL A 77 -11.70 -16.14 3.25
C VAL A 77 -12.54 -17.24 3.91
N ILE A 78 -12.08 -18.49 3.90
CA ILE A 78 -12.82 -19.61 4.49
C ILE A 78 -13.07 -19.39 5.98
N ARG A 79 -12.07 -18.89 6.71
CA ARG A 79 -12.22 -18.52 8.13
C ARG A 79 -13.29 -17.45 8.32
N ALA A 80 -13.23 -16.36 7.56
CA ALA A 80 -14.18 -15.26 7.69
C ALA A 80 -15.62 -15.68 7.37
N LEU A 81 -15.82 -16.55 6.37
CA LEU A 81 -17.13 -17.12 6.05
C LEU A 81 -17.61 -18.06 7.16
N SER A 82 -16.71 -18.87 7.72
CA SER A 82 -17.02 -19.76 8.85
C SER A 82 -17.42 -18.97 10.10
N ASP A 83 -16.71 -17.88 10.39
CA ASP A 83 -17.02 -16.98 11.51
C ASP A 83 -18.37 -16.26 11.30
N ALA A 84 -18.79 -16.03 10.04
CA ALA A 84 -20.07 -15.39 9.74
C ALA A 84 -21.28 -16.31 9.99
N VAL A 85 -21.13 -17.61 9.77
CA VAL A 85 -22.20 -18.60 9.98
C VAL A 85 -22.13 -19.32 11.33
N GLY A 86 -21.00 -19.21 12.05
CA GLY A 86 -20.77 -19.89 13.33
C GLY A 86 -20.42 -21.39 13.22
N GLU A 87 -20.24 -21.89 12.00
CA GLU A 87 -19.89 -23.28 11.68
C GLU A 87 -18.79 -23.33 10.62
N LYS A 88 -18.13 -24.49 10.47
CA LYS A 88 -17.06 -24.65 9.47
C LYS A 88 -17.65 -24.71 8.07
N VAL A 89 -17.42 -23.69 7.24
CA VAL A 89 -17.93 -23.65 5.86
C VAL A 89 -17.44 -24.82 5.00
N SER A 90 -16.23 -25.33 5.26
CA SER A 90 -15.66 -26.46 4.53
C SER A 90 -16.50 -27.74 4.60
N THR A 91 -17.36 -27.91 5.61
CA THR A 91 -18.20 -29.12 5.73
C THR A 91 -19.34 -29.17 4.71
N PHE A 92 -19.77 -28.02 4.17
CA PHE A 92 -20.91 -27.94 3.26
C PHE A 92 -20.62 -27.20 1.94
N VAL A 93 -19.64 -26.28 1.91
CA VAL A 93 -19.28 -25.53 0.68
C VAL A 93 -17.77 -25.61 0.42
N ASP A 94 -17.41 -26.00 -0.80
CA ASP A 94 -16.03 -25.96 -1.29
C ASP A 94 -15.72 -24.58 -1.90
N ILE A 95 -14.94 -23.76 -1.18
CA ILE A 95 -14.49 -22.46 -1.66
C ILE A 95 -13.17 -22.63 -2.41
N SER A 96 -13.23 -22.60 -3.74
CA SER A 96 -12.04 -22.63 -4.59
C SER A 96 -11.13 -21.41 -4.39
N GLU A 97 -9.84 -21.53 -4.73
CA GLU A 97 -8.90 -20.40 -4.71
C GLU A 97 -9.37 -19.25 -5.62
N ALA A 98 -9.92 -19.58 -6.80
CA ALA A 98 -10.44 -18.59 -7.73
C ALA A 98 -11.60 -17.79 -7.11
N THR A 99 -12.53 -18.50 -6.45
CA THR A 99 -13.65 -17.89 -5.71
C THR A 99 -13.13 -17.00 -4.58
N ALA A 100 -12.21 -17.50 -3.76
CA ALA A 100 -11.63 -16.73 -2.68
C ALA A 100 -10.96 -15.45 -3.19
N ARG A 101 -10.18 -15.56 -4.28
CA ARG A 101 -9.51 -14.41 -4.92
C ARG A 101 -10.51 -13.40 -5.48
N GLU A 102 -11.63 -13.86 -6.03
CA GLU A 102 -12.69 -13.01 -6.54
C GLU A 102 -13.38 -12.24 -5.41
N ILE A 103 -13.68 -12.86 -4.27
CA ILE A 103 -14.47 -12.21 -3.22
C ILE A 103 -13.64 -11.51 -2.13
N LYS A 104 -12.32 -11.77 -2.04
CA LYS A 104 -11.49 -11.27 -0.92
C LYS A 104 -11.54 -9.76 -0.67
N ALA A 105 -11.70 -8.96 -1.73
CA ALA A 105 -11.76 -7.50 -1.61
C ALA A 105 -13.06 -7.01 -0.97
N ASP A 106 -14.15 -7.77 -1.15
CA ASP A 106 -15.50 -7.43 -0.71
C ASP A 106 -15.97 -8.34 0.43
N LEU A 107 -15.03 -9.10 1.01
CA LEU A 107 -15.28 -10.06 2.08
C LEU A 107 -16.05 -9.47 3.27
N PRO A 108 -15.81 -8.22 3.72
CA PRO A 108 -16.63 -7.62 4.78
C PRO A 108 -18.12 -7.53 4.39
N ALA A 109 -18.42 -7.09 3.16
CA ALA A 109 -19.80 -7.00 2.68
C ALA A 109 -20.44 -8.39 2.53
N VAL A 110 -19.70 -9.35 1.96
CA VAL A 110 -20.18 -10.74 1.82
C VAL A 110 -20.48 -11.37 3.18
N THR A 111 -19.60 -11.20 4.17
CA THR A 111 -19.86 -11.74 5.52
C THR A 111 -21.00 -11.04 6.24
N ALA A 112 -21.25 -9.76 5.97
CA ALA A 112 -22.41 -9.05 6.51
C ALA A 112 -23.72 -9.58 5.91
N GLU A 113 -23.78 -9.75 4.59
CA GLU A 113 -24.92 -10.35 3.90
C GLU A 113 -25.22 -11.77 4.40
N ILE A 114 -24.17 -12.59 4.59
CA ILE A 114 -24.32 -13.95 5.15
C ILE A 114 -24.93 -13.92 6.55
N ARG A 115 -24.44 -13.04 7.44
CA ARG A 115 -25.00 -12.94 8.81
C ARG A 115 -26.47 -12.53 8.76
N GLU A 116 -26.81 -11.55 7.95
CA GLU A 116 -28.19 -11.09 7.78
C GLU A 116 -29.11 -12.21 7.28
N ARG A 117 -28.69 -12.98 6.27
CA ARG A 117 -29.44 -14.13 5.75
C ARG A 117 -29.65 -15.22 6.79
N VAL A 118 -28.61 -15.55 7.56
CA VAL A 118 -28.69 -16.53 8.65
C VAL A 118 -29.61 -16.03 9.78
N GLU A 119 -29.56 -14.74 10.12
CA GLU A 119 -30.48 -14.11 11.08
C GLU A 119 -31.94 -14.14 10.60
N GLN A 120 -32.16 -14.07 9.28
CA GLN A 120 -33.48 -14.24 8.65
C GLN A 120 -33.95 -15.71 8.61
N GLY A 121 -33.14 -16.65 9.10
CA GLY A 121 -33.46 -18.07 9.18
C GLY A 121 -33.11 -18.88 7.93
N GLU A 122 -32.33 -18.33 7.00
CA GLU A 122 -31.78 -19.08 5.87
C GLU A 122 -30.73 -20.08 6.35
N ALA A 123 -30.70 -21.28 5.74
CA ALA A 123 -29.72 -22.29 6.10
C ALA A 123 -28.29 -21.78 5.79
N PRO A 124 -27.28 -22.03 6.65
CA PRO A 124 -25.91 -21.57 6.45
C PRO A 124 -25.30 -21.88 5.08
N GLU A 125 -25.58 -23.07 4.54
CA GLU A 125 -25.13 -23.49 3.21
C GLU A 125 -25.69 -22.58 2.11
N THR A 126 -27.00 -22.37 2.12
CA THR A 126 -27.69 -21.50 1.15
C THR A 126 -27.23 -20.06 1.29
N ALA A 127 -27.13 -19.55 2.52
CA ALA A 127 -26.72 -18.17 2.79
C ALA A 127 -25.32 -17.87 2.23
N VAL A 128 -24.35 -18.78 2.45
CA VAL A 128 -22.99 -18.64 1.93
C VAL A 128 -22.97 -18.77 0.41
N ALA A 129 -23.64 -19.78 -0.15
CA ALA A 129 -23.64 -20.03 -1.58
C ALA A 129 -24.23 -18.84 -2.37
N GLU A 130 -25.37 -18.34 -1.94
CA GLU A 130 -26.07 -17.21 -2.57
C GLU A 130 -25.31 -15.90 -2.42
N ALA A 131 -24.79 -15.57 -1.23
CA ALA A 131 -24.01 -14.34 -1.03
C ALA A 131 -22.71 -14.34 -1.86
N VAL A 132 -22.02 -15.48 -1.93
CA VAL A 132 -20.82 -15.63 -2.78
C VAL A 132 -21.19 -15.53 -4.26
N ALA A 133 -22.30 -16.13 -4.69
CA ALA A 133 -22.77 -16.03 -6.07
C ALA A 133 -23.15 -14.59 -6.44
N ALA A 134 -23.86 -13.89 -5.56
CA ALA A 134 -24.26 -12.50 -5.72
C ALA A 134 -23.03 -11.57 -5.85
N ALA A 135 -22.03 -11.74 -4.97
CA ALA A 135 -20.80 -10.96 -5.02
C ALA A 135 -20.03 -11.15 -6.34
N ARG A 136 -20.00 -12.37 -6.86
CA ARG A 136 -19.35 -12.69 -8.14
C ARG A 136 -20.12 -12.11 -9.32
N ALA A 137 -21.46 -12.21 -9.30
CA ALA A 137 -22.31 -11.62 -10.33
C ALA A 137 -22.16 -10.09 -10.37
N GLU A 138 -22.07 -9.44 -9.21
CA GLU A 138 -21.82 -8.00 -9.12
C GLU A 138 -20.46 -7.62 -9.70
N LYS A 139 -19.40 -8.37 -9.40
CA LYS A 139 -18.09 -8.12 -10.03
C LYS A 139 -18.11 -8.24 -11.53
N GLU A 140 -18.85 -9.21 -12.07
CA GLU A 140 -18.94 -9.37 -13.50
C GLU A 140 -19.72 -8.20 -14.13
N ARG A 141 -20.84 -7.78 -13.54
CA ARG A 141 -21.56 -6.56 -13.95
C ARG A 141 -20.64 -5.33 -13.98
N GLN A 142 -19.86 -5.12 -12.93
CA GLN A 142 -18.91 -4.00 -12.86
C GLN A 142 -17.79 -4.10 -13.90
N ARG A 143 -17.38 -5.31 -14.29
CA ARG A 143 -16.39 -5.51 -15.37
C ARG A 143 -16.99 -5.20 -16.73
N GLU A 144 -18.21 -5.66 -16.97
CA GLU A 144 -18.96 -5.37 -18.19
C GLU A 144 -19.24 -3.87 -18.33
N GLU A 145 -19.65 -3.21 -17.26
CA GLU A 145 -19.87 -1.75 -17.24
C GLU A 145 -18.56 -1.00 -17.52
N ARG A 146 -17.46 -1.36 -16.85
CA ARG A 146 -16.14 -0.76 -17.12
C ARG A 146 -15.70 -0.99 -18.56
N LYS A 147 -15.95 -2.18 -19.12
CA LYS A 147 -15.64 -2.49 -20.51
C LYS A 147 -16.48 -1.67 -21.47
N ALA A 148 -17.78 -1.50 -21.19
CA ALA A 148 -18.69 -0.69 -21.98
C ALA A 148 -18.29 0.80 -21.92
N GLN A 149 -17.96 1.30 -20.73
CA GLN A 149 -17.47 2.66 -20.53
C GLN A 149 -16.15 2.90 -21.26
N GLN A 150 -15.22 1.94 -21.17
CA GLN A 150 -13.96 2.00 -21.91
C GLN A 150 -14.19 2.02 -23.42
N ALA A 151 -15.07 1.17 -23.94
CA ALA A 151 -15.43 1.16 -25.35
C ALA A 151 -16.07 2.49 -25.78
N GLU A 152 -16.87 3.12 -24.93
CA GLU A 152 -17.42 4.46 -25.20
C GLU A 152 -16.33 5.53 -25.24
N PHE A 153 -15.38 5.51 -24.30
CA PHE A 153 -14.24 6.42 -24.33
C PHE A 153 -13.36 6.20 -25.58
N ASP A 154 -13.20 4.95 -26.02
CA ASP A 154 -12.49 4.64 -27.27
C ASP A 154 -13.23 5.23 -28.48
N ARG A 155 -14.56 5.07 -28.57
CA ARG A 155 -15.37 5.70 -29.63
C ARG A 155 -15.25 7.22 -29.63
N GLN A 156 -15.33 7.85 -28.46
CA GLN A 156 -15.18 9.30 -28.34
C GLN A 156 -13.79 9.75 -28.78
N ARG A 157 -12.73 9.05 -28.37
CA ARG A 157 -11.36 9.32 -28.83
C ARG A 157 -11.26 9.24 -30.35
N GLU A 158 -11.81 8.21 -30.98
CA GLU A 158 -11.80 8.05 -32.44
C GLU A 158 -12.54 9.19 -33.14
N GLN A 159 -13.72 9.58 -32.63
CA GLN A 159 -14.47 10.72 -33.16
C GLN A 159 -13.68 12.02 -33.03
N HIS A 160 -13.06 12.27 -31.87
CA HIS A 160 -12.22 13.44 -31.66
C HIS A 160 -11.03 13.46 -32.62
N VAL A 161 -10.33 12.33 -32.79
CA VAL A 161 -9.22 12.20 -33.74
C VAL A 161 -9.68 12.46 -35.17
N SER A 162 -10.85 11.95 -35.56
CA SER A 162 -11.43 12.17 -36.89
C SER A 162 -11.84 13.64 -37.11
N ALA A 163 -12.30 14.33 -36.07
CA ALA A 163 -12.68 15.73 -36.12
C ALA A 163 -11.49 16.72 -36.08
N LEU A 164 -10.26 16.26 -35.81
CA LEU A 164 -9.08 17.12 -35.80
C LEU A 164 -8.81 17.72 -37.19
N PRO A 165 -8.33 18.98 -37.26
CA PRO A 165 -7.84 19.56 -38.50
C PRO A 165 -6.70 18.73 -39.11
N ASP A 166 -6.64 18.67 -40.45
CA ASP A 166 -5.67 17.83 -41.16
C ASP A 166 -4.21 18.16 -40.82
N ALA A 167 -3.89 19.43 -40.56
CA ALA A 167 -2.56 19.85 -40.11
C ALA A 167 -2.15 19.20 -38.78
N ILE A 168 -3.09 18.98 -37.86
CA ILE A 168 -2.83 18.32 -36.57
C ILE A 168 -2.70 16.81 -36.76
N LYS A 169 -3.55 16.19 -37.58
CA LYS A 169 -3.44 14.77 -37.93
C LYS A 169 -2.09 14.44 -38.55
N GLN A 170 -1.62 15.27 -39.49
CA GLN A 170 -0.31 15.12 -40.13
C GLN A 170 0.84 15.24 -39.12
N ARG A 171 0.75 16.18 -38.17
CA ARG A 171 1.75 16.35 -37.11
C ARG A 171 1.80 15.15 -36.16
N GLU A 172 0.65 14.63 -35.74
CA GLU A 172 0.58 13.45 -34.87
C GLU A 172 1.05 12.19 -35.61
N GLN A 173 0.70 12.04 -36.89
CA GLN A 173 1.21 10.95 -37.72
C GLN A 173 2.74 11.03 -37.88
N ALA A 174 3.29 12.20 -38.22
CA ALA A 174 4.74 12.38 -38.32
C ALA A 174 5.47 12.09 -36.99
N LYS A 175 4.85 12.41 -35.85
CA LYS A 175 5.36 12.07 -34.52
C LYS A 175 5.30 10.57 -34.25
N ALA A 176 4.20 9.90 -34.60
CA ALA A 176 4.06 8.45 -34.47
C ALA A 176 5.08 7.72 -35.34
N ASP A 177 5.28 8.17 -36.58
CA ASP A 177 6.26 7.63 -37.51
C ASP A 177 7.70 7.82 -37.01
N ALA A 178 8.01 8.98 -36.42
CA ALA A 178 9.32 9.24 -35.81
C ALA A 178 9.58 8.33 -34.59
N ILE A 179 8.55 8.07 -33.77
CA ILE A 179 8.66 7.14 -32.63
C ILE A 179 8.83 5.70 -33.13
N ALA A 180 8.08 5.29 -34.15
CA ALA A 180 8.18 3.96 -34.75
C ALA A 180 9.57 3.75 -35.38
N ALA A 181 10.08 4.73 -36.12
CA ALA A 181 11.43 4.71 -36.67
C ALA A 181 12.52 4.60 -35.59
N ARG A 182 12.34 5.29 -34.45
CA ARG A 182 13.25 5.20 -33.30
C ARG A 182 13.19 3.84 -32.60
N LYS A 183 12.04 3.14 -32.63
CA LYS A 183 11.89 1.78 -32.09
C LYS A 183 12.48 0.69 -32.99
N THR A 184 12.51 0.91 -34.30
CA THR A 184 13.05 -0.05 -35.28
C THR A 184 14.53 0.17 -35.59
N GLN A 185 15.08 1.35 -35.29
CA GLN A 185 16.52 1.49 -35.17
C GLN A 185 17.00 0.64 -33.99
N PRO A 186 17.89 -0.35 -34.19
CA PRO A 186 18.65 -0.86 -33.06
C PRO A 186 19.34 0.35 -32.42
N ALA A 187 19.33 0.43 -31.10
CA ALA A 187 20.31 1.22 -30.39
C ALA A 187 21.67 0.54 -30.64
N ASP A 188 22.21 0.72 -31.83
CA ASP A 188 23.60 0.46 -32.14
C ASP A 188 24.27 1.82 -32.12
N ASP A 189 24.51 2.26 -30.88
CA ASP A 189 25.37 3.37 -30.52
C ASP A 189 26.86 3.06 -30.83
N GLY A 190 27.17 1.89 -31.41
CA GLY A 190 28.52 1.42 -31.68
C GLY A 190 29.29 1.08 -30.41
N LEU A 191 28.60 1.03 -29.27
CA LEU A 191 29.14 0.76 -27.94
C LEU A 191 29.15 -0.75 -27.68
N SER A 192 30.18 -1.23 -26.99
CA SER A 192 30.19 -2.62 -26.53
C SER A 192 29.02 -2.86 -25.56
N LEU A 193 28.59 -4.11 -25.38
CA LEU A 193 27.57 -4.46 -24.39
C LEU A 193 27.96 -3.97 -22.99
N GLU A 194 29.25 -3.98 -22.66
CA GLU A 194 29.80 -3.44 -21.42
C GLU A 194 29.62 -1.92 -21.28
N ASP A 195 29.87 -1.16 -22.36
CA ASP A 195 29.68 0.30 -22.36
C ASP A 195 28.19 0.66 -22.25
N ARG A 196 27.33 -0.14 -22.92
CA ARG A 196 25.88 0.02 -22.83
C ARG A 196 25.36 -0.27 -21.42
N ILE A 197 25.91 -1.28 -20.74
CA ILE A 197 25.59 -1.58 -19.35
C ILE A 197 26.02 -0.41 -18.45
N PHE A 198 27.22 0.13 -18.65
CA PHE A 198 27.70 1.27 -17.88
C PHE A 198 26.83 2.51 -18.05
N GLU A 199 26.43 2.85 -19.28
CA GLU A 199 25.51 3.97 -19.52
C GLU A 199 24.13 3.75 -18.88
N LEU A 200 23.60 2.53 -18.96
CA LEU A 200 22.31 2.20 -18.36
C LEU A 200 22.38 2.25 -16.82
N GLU A 201 23.48 1.82 -16.22
CA GLU A 201 23.72 1.91 -14.77
C GLU A 201 23.81 3.37 -14.31
N GLU A 202 24.51 4.23 -15.07
CA GLU A 202 24.60 5.66 -14.75
C GLU A 202 23.25 6.36 -14.95
N ALA A 203 22.50 6.04 -16.01
CA ALA A 203 21.16 6.55 -16.22
C ALA A 203 20.18 6.11 -15.12
N LEU A 204 20.28 4.86 -14.66
CA LEU A 204 19.50 4.37 -13.51
C LEU A 204 19.86 5.13 -12.24
N ARG A 205 21.15 5.37 -11.97
CA ARG A 205 21.59 6.16 -10.82
C ARG A 205 21.02 7.58 -10.84
N VAL A 206 21.04 8.25 -12.00
CA VAL A 206 20.46 9.59 -12.16
C VAL A 206 18.94 9.56 -11.91
N LEU A 207 18.23 8.62 -12.52
CA LEU A 207 16.78 8.47 -12.33
C LEU A 207 16.39 8.12 -10.90
N GLU A 208 17.21 7.33 -10.19
CA GLU A 208 16.99 7.03 -8.77
C GLU A 208 17.18 8.27 -7.90
N ALA A 209 18.19 9.10 -8.21
CA ALA A 209 18.39 10.38 -7.53
C ALA A 209 17.23 11.36 -7.79
N GLU A 210 16.81 11.53 -9.04
CA GLU A 210 15.66 12.36 -9.40
C GLU A 210 14.36 11.86 -8.75
N ASN A 211 14.12 10.54 -8.72
CA ASN A 211 12.96 9.99 -8.02
C ASN A 211 13.02 10.21 -6.51
N ALA A 212 14.21 10.16 -5.91
CA ALA A 212 14.38 10.46 -4.49
C ALA A 212 14.08 11.94 -4.21
N GLU A 213 14.53 12.84 -5.08
CA GLU A 213 14.25 14.27 -5.01
C GLU A 213 12.75 14.56 -5.18
N LEU A 214 12.11 14.02 -6.22
CA LEU A 214 10.67 14.17 -6.45
C LEU A 214 9.83 13.58 -5.32
N LYS A 215 10.27 12.50 -4.68
CA LYS A 215 9.61 11.97 -3.47
C LYS A 215 9.76 12.90 -2.28
N ALA A 216 10.94 13.51 -2.11
CA ALA A 216 11.17 14.50 -1.06
C ALA A 216 10.32 15.77 -1.29
N GLU A 217 10.24 16.23 -2.53
CA GLU A 217 9.40 17.37 -2.92
C GLU A 217 7.91 17.07 -2.73
N ASN A 218 7.42 15.91 -3.20
CA ASN A 218 6.03 15.51 -2.97
C ASN A 218 5.68 15.37 -1.47
N LYS A 219 6.66 15.05 -0.62
CA LYS A 219 6.47 15.02 0.83
C LYS A 219 6.20 16.43 1.39
N LEU A 220 6.85 17.47 0.87
CA LEU A 220 6.59 18.87 1.28
C LEU A 220 5.15 19.27 0.97
N TYR A 221 4.61 18.79 -0.15
CA TYR A 221 3.24 19.08 -0.56
C TYR A 221 2.19 18.07 -0.05
N GLY A 222 2.61 17.04 0.69
CA GLY A 222 1.72 15.97 1.13
C GLY A 222 0.57 16.48 2.00
N GLU A 223 0.85 17.41 2.90
CA GLU A 223 -0.15 18.04 3.78
C GLU A 223 -1.12 18.93 2.99
N MET A 224 -0.60 19.74 2.05
CA MET A 224 -1.41 20.58 1.16
C MET A 224 -2.29 19.74 0.22
N LYS A 225 -1.81 18.56 -0.20
CA LYS A 225 -2.58 17.64 -1.04
C LYS A 225 -3.81 17.12 -0.31
N VAL A 226 -3.70 16.75 0.97
CA VAL A 226 -4.85 16.32 1.78
C VAL A 226 -5.87 17.46 1.90
N GLN A 227 -5.42 18.68 2.15
CA GLN A 227 -6.29 19.87 2.20
C GLN A 227 -6.98 20.13 0.85
N PHE A 228 -6.25 19.96 -0.25
CA PHE A 228 -6.77 20.09 -1.60
C PHE A 228 -7.82 19.01 -1.93
N GLU A 229 -7.58 17.75 -1.54
CA GLU A 229 -8.56 16.66 -1.74
C GLU A 229 -9.86 16.91 -0.94
N LEU A 230 -9.77 17.58 0.21
CA LEU A 230 -10.93 17.88 1.07
C LEU A 230 -11.77 19.07 0.58
N GLY A 231 -11.19 20.05 -0.10
CA GLY A 231 -11.92 21.29 -0.45
C GLY A 231 -11.29 22.16 -1.52
N GLY A 232 -10.38 21.59 -2.32
CA GLY A 232 -9.64 22.30 -3.36
C GLY A 232 -8.72 23.41 -2.82
N PHE A 233 -8.33 24.33 -3.71
CA PHE A 233 -7.46 25.46 -3.33
C PHE A 233 -8.08 26.39 -2.28
N ALA A 234 -9.40 26.49 -2.22
CA ALA A 234 -10.09 27.33 -1.24
C ALA A 234 -9.79 26.88 0.21
N LYS A 235 -9.78 25.57 0.46
CA LYS A 235 -9.44 25.02 1.77
C LYS A 235 -7.97 25.20 2.13
N VAL A 236 -7.07 24.99 1.16
CA VAL A 236 -5.62 25.19 1.35
C VAL A 236 -5.32 26.64 1.75
N ILE A 237 -5.94 27.61 1.05
CA ILE A 237 -5.76 29.04 1.34
C ILE A 237 -6.31 29.37 2.73
N ALA A 238 -7.53 28.93 3.06
CA ALA A 238 -8.13 29.23 4.36
C ALA A 238 -7.32 28.68 5.54
N ASP A 239 -6.83 27.44 5.44
CA ASP A 239 -6.02 26.83 6.51
C ASP A 239 -4.65 27.54 6.64
N LYS A 240 -4.06 28.00 5.53
CA LYS A 240 -2.79 28.75 5.53
C LYS A 240 -2.94 30.18 6.03
N ASP A 241 -4.04 30.86 5.71
CA ASP A 241 -4.35 32.18 6.25
C ASP A 241 -4.50 32.13 7.78
N GLU A 242 -5.12 31.06 8.30
CA GLU A 242 -5.22 30.84 9.75
C GLU A 242 -3.85 30.56 10.39
N GLU A 243 -2.99 29.78 9.74
CA GLU A 243 -1.61 29.55 10.20
C GLU A 243 -0.81 30.85 10.27
N ILE A 244 -0.88 31.68 9.22
CA ILE A 244 -0.24 33.01 9.17
C ILE A 244 -0.74 33.88 10.32
N ARG A 245 -2.07 33.94 10.53
CA ARG A 245 -2.67 34.73 11.61
C ARG A 245 -2.15 34.31 12.99
N VAL A 246 -2.02 33.02 13.25
CA VAL A 246 -1.49 32.48 14.51
C VAL A 246 -0.01 32.85 14.68
N LEU A 247 0.79 32.70 13.63
CA LEU A 247 2.22 33.06 13.66
C LEU A 247 2.45 34.55 13.88
N GLU A 248 1.67 35.42 13.21
CA GLU A 248 1.72 36.86 13.42
C GLU A 248 1.36 37.25 14.85
N THR A 249 0.31 36.64 15.40
CA THR A 249 -0.10 36.86 16.80
C THR A 249 1.03 36.51 17.76
N ARG A 250 1.68 35.34 17.54
CA ARG A 250 2.81 34.89 18.35
C ARG A 250 4.01 35.82 18.23
N LEU A 251 4.38 36.21 17.01
CA LEU A 251 5.47 37.14 16.75
C LEU A 251 5.24 38.47 17.48
N TYR A 252 4.01 38.98 17.44
CA TYR A 252 3.64 40.20 18.14
C TYR A 252 3.76 40.04 19.65
N SER A 253 3.25 38.95 20.24
CA SER A 253 3.38 38.70 21.68
C SER A 253 4.82 38.57 22.13
N GLU A 254 5.65 37.83 21.39
CA GLU A 254 7.08 37.65 21.71
C GLU A 254 7.84 38.98 21.58
N SER A 255 7.49 39.81 20.59
CA SER A 255 8.06 41.15 20.42
C SER A 255 7.70 42.06 21.59
N GLN A 256 6.42 42.08 22.01
CA GLN A 256 5.96 42.86 23.16
C GLN A 256 6.64 42.41 24.46
N GLU A 257 6.80 41.10 24.65
CA GLU A 257 7.51 40.55 25.81
C GLU A 257 8.99 40.95 25.80
N LYS A 258 9.66 40.88 24.64
CA LYS A 258 11.05 41.35 24.50
C LYS A 258 11.19 42.84 24.83
N ILE A 259 10.27 43.68 24.35
CA ILE A 259 10.26 45.12 24.67
C ILE A 259 10.04 45.34 26.17
N LYS A 260 9.09 44.63 26.78
CA LYS A 260 8.83 44.71 28.23
C LYS A 260 10.06 44.30 29.05
N ASN A 261 10.72 43.21 28.66
CA ASN A 261 11.94 42.73 29.30
C ASN A 261 13.08 43.74 29.15
N LEU A 262 13.25 44.32 27.96
CA LEU A 262 14.25 45.36 27.71
C LEU A 262 13.99 46.61 28.57
N ASN A 263 12.74 47.07 28.66
CA ASN A 263 12.38 48.24 29.48
C ASN A 263 12.63 47.97 30.97
N THR A 264 12.31 46.76 31.44
CA THR A 264 12.55 46.34 32.83
C THR A 264 14.05 46.29 33.14
N LEU A 265 14.85 45.71 32.24
CA LEU A 265 16.31 45.69 32.35
C LEU A 265 16.90 47.09 32.32
N THR A 266 16.43 47.96 31.43
CA THR A 266 16.89 49.35 31.33
C THR A 266 16.59 50.13 32.60
N TRP A 267 15.39 49.96 33.17
CA TRP A 267 15.03 50.55 34.46
C TRP A 267 15.90 50.02 35.59
N ALA A 268 16.13 48.70 35.65
CA ALA A 268 16.98 48.08 36.66
C ALA A 268 18.43 48.59 36.56
N MET A 269 18.98 48.69 35.35
CA MET A 269 20.31 49.25 35.11
C MET A 269 20.41 50.72 35.55
N LYS A 270 19.38 51.52 35.27
CA LYS A 270 19.31 52.92 35.74
C LYS A 270 19.31 52.98 37.27
N LYS A 271 18.50 52.15 37.93
CA LYS A 271 18.43 52.11 39.40
C LYS A 271 19.73 51.63 40.05
N LEU A 272 20.39 50.64 39.45
CA LEU A 272 21.72 50.20 39.90
C LEU A 272 22.74 51.33 39.77
N SER A 273 22.75 52.04 38.64
CA SER A 273 23.62 53.21 38.47
C SER A 273 23.32 54.33 39.48
N GLU A 274 22.04 54.60 39.79
CA GLU A 274 21.65 55.58 40.83
C GLU A 274 22.12 55.18 42.24
N LEU A 275 22.28 53.88 42.50
CA LEU A 275 22.79 53.32 43.76
C LEU A 275 24.32 53.20 43.79
N GLY A 276 25.04 53.74 42.79
CA GLY A 276 26.51 53.69 42.71
C GLY A 276 27.06 52.35 42.20
N TRP A 277 26.21 51.50 41.62
CA TRP A 277 26.67 50.26 40.97
C TRP A 277 26.96 50.57 39.49
N SER A 278 28.23 50.80 39.17
CA SER A 278 28.68 50.95 37.80
C SER A 278 28.86 49.58 37.12
N ARG A 279 28.76 49.56 35.79
CA ARG A 279 29.09 48.37 34.98
C ARG A 279 30.60 48.08 34.94
N ASN A 280 31.41 49.07 35.31
CA ASN A 280 32.86 49.06 35.20
C ASN A 280 33.42 49.34 36.60
N VAL A 281 33.61 48.30 37.38
CA VAL A 281 34.37 48.41 38.63
C VAL A 281 35.84 48.56 38.23
N ALA A 282 36.42 49.73 38.46
CA ALA A 282 37.86 49.88 38.42
C ALA A 282 38.41 49.47 39.79
N ILE A 283 39.23 48.42 39.80
CA ILE A 283 39.91 47.92 41.01
C ILE A 283 41.36 48.39 40.90
N ASP A 284 41.84 49.09 41.92
CA ASP A 284 43.25 49.43 42.03
C ASP A 284 44.08 48.15 42.14
N ILE A 285 45.04 47.97 41.24
CA ILE A 285 45.87 46.75 41.20
C ILE A 285 46.90 46.72 42.35
N GLU A 286 47.26 47.87 42.92
CA GLU A 286 48.23 47.97 44.01
C GLU A 286 47.57 47.85 45.39
N THR A 287 46.35 48.37 45.57
CA THR A 287 45.66 48.36 46.87
C THR A 287 44.51 47.35 46.97
N GLY A 288 43.94 46.92 45.84
CA GLY A 288 42.76 46.05 45.78
C GLY A 288 41.43 46.74 46.10
N GLU A 289 41.44 48.07 46.29
CA GLU A 289 40.24 48.86 46.58
C GLU A 289 39.49 49.26 45.30
N ILE A 290 38.17 49.43 45.38
CA ILE A 290 37.35 49.90 44.26
C ILE A 290 37.56 51.42 44.11
N VAL A 291 38.17 51.82 42.99
CA VAL A 291 38.43 53.22 42.62
C VAL A 291 37.31 53.63 41.68
N ASP A 292 36.24 54.18 42.25
CA ASP A 292 35.02 54.63 41.58
C ASP A 292 34.05 53.53 41.09
N GLY A 293 32.92 53.44 41.81
CA GLY A 293 31.63 52.95 41.33
C GLY A 293 30.66 54.12 41.21
#